data_AF-A0A929A9P0-F1
#
_entry.id   AF-A0A929A9P0-F1
#
_cell.length_a   1.000
_cell.length_b   1.000
_cell.length_c   1.000
_cell.angle_alpha   90.00
_cell.angle_beta   90.00
_cell.angle_gamma   90.00
#
_symmetry.space_group_name_H-M   'P 1'
#
loop_
_entity.id
_entity.type
_entity.pdbx_description
1 polymer ?
#
loop_
_entity_poly.entity_id
_entity_poly.type
_entity_poly.pdbx_seq_one_letter_code
_entity_poly.pdbx_strand_id
1 'polypeptide(L)'
;MSFIHIPSTTYEFIGVAGEVYSFGGCSIAGAIEFEGRLRELAAALSSAGKATSEELYRTDKQIRWLIDRCLQLNGIDPSWVSWTQLEQLLFGDSTRSALLTQINASKKTKAQSEAQTQTLAEIVALLAGPNGNIPEAINLATTLPAHFLSEVLAARAEWLKKGSEDDSADFEAWKAERLKQAQEGTHGR
;
A
#
# COMPACT_ATOMS: atom_id res chain seq x y z
N MET A 1 -23.49 8.43 -11.37
CA MET A 1 -22.08 8.03 -11.20
C MET A 1 -21.49 8.90 -10.11
N SER A 2 -21.34 8.37 -8.89
CA SER A 2 -20.72 9.10 -7.79
C SER A 2 -19.22 8.86 -7.85
N PHE A 3 -18.44 9.91 -8.05
CA PHE A 3 -16.99 9.84 -7.95
C PHE A 3 -16.62 9.80 -6.47
N ILE A 4 -15.97 8.73 -6.03
CA ILE A 4 -15.38 8.67 -4.70
C ILE A 4 -14.23 9.68 -4.71
N HIS A 5 -14.40 10.80 -4.01
CA HIS A 5 -13.32 11.76 -3.79
C HIS A 5 -12.38 11.16 -2.76
N ILE A 6 -11.23 10.66 -3.23
CA ILE A 6 -10.17 10.12 -2.37
C ILE A 6 -9.28 11.30 -1.98
N PRO A 7 -9.27 11.74 -0.70
CA PRO A 7 -8.45 12.88 -0.27
C PRO A 7 -6.98 12.48 -0.30
N SER A 8 -6.22 12.87 -1.33
CA SER A 8 -4.80 12.60 -1.42
C SER A 8 -4.03 13.38 -0.35
N THR A 9 -3.35 12.68 0.57
CA THR A 9 -2.36 13.33 1.44
C THR A 9 -1.15 13.65 0.57
N THR A 10 -1.05 14.89 0.11
CA THR A 10 0.08 15.40 -0.68
C THR A 10 1.06 16.13 0.22
N TYR A 11 2.34 15.82 0.08
CA TYR A 11 3.46 16.47 0.74
C TYR A 11 4.13 17.42 -0.24
N GLU A 12 4.52 18.60 0.23
CA GLU A 12 5.17 19.61 -0.60
C GLU A 12 6.59 19.89 -0.10
N PHE A 13 7.50 20.18 -1.01
CA PHE A 13 8.85 20.66 -0.70
C PHE A 13 9.35 21.63 -1.76
N ILE A 14 10.28 22.50 -1.38
CA ILE A 14 10.95 23.44 -2.29
C ILE A 14 12.22 22.76 -2.80
N GLY A 15 12.34 22.52 -4.10
CA GLY A 15 13.53 21.89 -4.68
C GLY A 15 14.72 22.85 -4.78
N VAL A 16 15.85 22.32 -5.25
CA VAL A 16 17.12 23.06 -5.37
C VAL A 16 17.06 24.29 -6.29
N ALA A 17 16.13 24.29 -7.25
CA ALA A 17 15.88 25.40 -8.15
C ALA A 17 14.94 26.49 -7.58
N GLY A 18 14.38 26.26 -6.37
CA GLY A 18 13.40 27.14 -5.75
C GLY A 18 11.95 26.88 -6.15
N GLU A 19 11.70 25.86 -6.99
CA GLU A 19 10.35 25.43 -7.39
C GLU A 19 9.68 24.58 -6.31
N VAL A 20 8.35 24.66 -6.20
CA VAL A 20 7.57 23.84 -5.26
C VAL A 20 7.12 22.56 -5.98
N TYR A 21 7.44 21.41 -5.39
CA TYR A 21 7.03 20.09 -5.86
C TYR A 21 6.11 19.42 -4.84
N SER A 22 5.18 18.62 -5.33
CA SER A 22 4.25 17.84 -4.50
C SER A 22 4.37 16.34 -4.79
N PHE A 23 4.30 15.49 -3.77
CA PHE A 23 4.31 14.04 -3.91
C PHE A 23 3.37 13.35 -2.91
N GLY A 24 2.89 12.14 -3.25
CA GLY A 24 1.84 11.43 -2.50
C GLY A 24 2.20 10.01 -2.03
N GLY A 25 3.50 9.65 -2.09
CA GLY A 25 3.97 8.29 -1.83
C GLY A 25 3.96 7.39 -3.07
N CYS A 26 4.33 6.12 -2.87
CA CYS A 26 4.36 5.11 -3.92
C CYS A 26 2.96 4.57 -4.23
N SER A 27 2.75 4.08 -5.46
CA SER A 27 1.67 3.13 -5.74
C SER A 27 1.86 1.82 -4.96
N ILE A 28 0.87 0.93 -4.93
CA ILE A 28 1.03 -0.36 -4.24
C ILE A 28 2.19 -1.18 -4.81
N ALA A 29 2.26 -1.29 -6.14
CA ALA A 29 3.39 -1.93 -6.81
C ALA A 29 4.71 -1.21 -6.47
N GLY A 30 4.69 0.12 -6.47
CA GLY A 30 5.84 0.94 -6.10
C GLY A 30 6.28 0.77 -4.65
N ALA A 31 5.36 0.57 -3.71
CA ALA A 31 5.65 0.39 -2.29
C ALA A 31 6.31 -0.97 -2.03
N ILE A 32 5.85 -2.03 -2.68
CA ILE A 32 6.50 -3.35 -2.63
C ILE A 32 7.93 -3.25 -3.17
N GLU A 33 8.12 -2.60 -4.31
CA GLU A 33 9.45 -2.38 -4.87
C GLU A 33 10.31 -1.52 -3.93
N PHE A 34 9.75 -0.44 -3.38
CA PHE A 34 10.42 0.49 -2.47
C PHE A 34 10.94 -0.23 -1.22
N GLU A 35 10.14 -1.10 -0.58
CA GLU A 35 10.59 -1.92 0.55
C GLU A 35 11.71 -2.89 0.15
N GLY A 36 11.66 -3.45 -1.06
CA GLY A 36 12.75 -4.26 -1.60
C GLY A 36 14.05 -3.47 -1.74
N ARG A 37 13.97 -2.28 -2.35
CA ARG A 37 15.13 -1.40 -2.57
C ARG A 37 15.70 -0.84 -1.28
N LEU A 38 14.87 -0.52 -0.28
CA LEU A 38 15.34 -0.12 1.04
C LEU A 38 16.16 -1.23 1.72
N ARG A 39 15.75 -2.49 1.60
CA ARG A 39 16.52 -3.63 2.14
C ARG A 39 17.85 -3.82 1.43
N GLU A 40 17.87 -3.72 0.11
CA GLU A 40 19.10 -3.76 -0.69
C GLU A 40 20.04 -2.60 -0.34
N LEU A 41 19.49 -1.39 -0.18
CA LEU A 41 20.25 -0.20 0.22
C LEU A 41 20.84 -0.35 1.62
N ALA A 42 20.06 -0.82 2.59
CA ALA A 42 20.55 -1.07 3.95
C ALA A 42 21.69 -2.11 3.95
N ALA A 43 21.58 -3.17 3.15
CA ALA A 43 22.64 -4.17 3.00
C ALA A 43 23.91 -3.59 2.36
N ALA A 44 23.76 -2.77 1.31
CA ALA A 44 24.87 -2.11 0.63
C ALA A 44 25.58 -1.09 1.53
N LEU A 45 24.84 -0.29 2.29
CA LEU A 45 25.42 0.66 3.25
C LEU A 45 26.16 -0.07 4.37
N SER A 46 25.63 -1.20 4.84
CA SER A 46 26.27 -2.01 5.89
C SER A 46 27.60 -2.65 5.44
N SER A 47 27.76 -2.92 4.14
CA SER A 47 28.99 -3.52 3.58
C SER A 47 30.05 -2.47 3.17
N ALA A 48 29.67 -1.21 3.04
CA ALA A 48 30.50 -0.13 2.50
C ALA A 48 31.56 0.43 3.48
N GLY A 49 31.65 -0.08 4.70
CA GLY A 49 32.69 0.28 5.67
C GLY A 49 32.42 1.62 6.39
N LYS A 50 33.40 2.54 6.40
CA LYS A 50 33.35 3.80 7.16
C LYS A 50 32.92 5.03 6.35
N ALA A 51 32.69 4.88 5.04
CA ALA A 51 32.26 5.99 4.21
C ALA A 51 30.86 6.46 4.63
N THR A 52 30.62 7.77 4.55
CA THR A 52 29.30 8.34 4.79
C THR A 52 28.33 7.98 3.66
N SER A 53 27.03 8.00 3.93
CA SER A 53 26.00 7.81 2.90
C SER A 53 26.14 8.81 1.75
N GLU A 54 26.57 10.06 2.03
CA GLU A 54 26.80 11.10 1.02
C GLU A 54 27.97 10.75 0.09
N GLU A 55 29.09 10.33 0.68
CA GLU A 55 30.26 9.90 -0.07
C GLU A 55 29.93 8.71 -0.96
N LEU A 56 29.19 7.73 -0.43
CA LEU A 56 28.75 6.56 -1.17
C LEU A 56 27.79 6.92 -2.30
N TYR A 57 26.84 7.83 -2.07
CA TYR A 57 25.98 8.33 -3.14
C TYR A 57 26.78 8.98 -4.29
N ARG A 58 27.85 9.70 -3.98
CA ARG A 58 28.72 10.36 -4.97
C ARG A 58 29.72 9.43 -5.67
N THR A 59 30.06 8.29 -5.08
CA THR A 59 31.15 7.43 -5.58
C THR A 59 30.69 6.04 -6.04
N ASP A 60 29.69 5.47 -5.37
CA ASP A 60 29.14 4.15 -5.66
C ASP A 60 27.88 4.26 -6.54
N LYS A 61 27.96 3.70 -7.75
CA LYS A 61 26.88 3.75 -8.73
C LYS A 61 25.66 2.93 -8.31
N GLN A 62 25.86 1.82 -7.60
CA GLN A 62 24.77 0.96 -7.16
C GLN A 62 24.00 1.62 -6.04
N ILE A 63 24.70 2.19 -5.05
CA ILE A 63 24.06 2.93 -3.94
C ILE A 63 23.31 4.15 -4.48
N ARG A 64 23.91 4.90 -5.42
CA ARG A 64 23.21 5.99 -6.10
C ARG A 64 21.93 5.53 -6.77
N TRP A 65 22.00 4.46 -7.57
CA TRP A 65 20.83 3.93 -8.28
C TRP A 65 19.73 3.48 -7.30
N LEU A 66 20.08 2.84 -6.18
CA LEU A 66 19.12 2.43 -5.16
C LEU A 66 18.40 3.63 -4.55
N ILE A 67 19.16 4.66 -4.19
CA ILE A 67 18.63 5.91 -3.63
C ILE A 67 17.72 6.63 -4.64
N ASP A 68 18.19 6.81 -5.87
CA ASP A 68 17.43 7.46 -6.95
C ASP A 68 16.14 6.70 -7.25
N ARG A 69 16.20 5.37 -7.29
CA ARG A 69 15.03 4.52 -7.53
C ARG A 69 14.00 4.68 -6.43
N CYS A 70 14.42 4.76 -5.17
CA CYS A 70 13.53 5.01 -4.05
C CYS A 70 12.81 6.36 -4.16
N LEU A 71 13.50 7.43 -4.62
CA LEU A 71 12.87 8.73 -4.89
C LEU A 71 11.87 8.65 -6.04
N GLN A 72 12.27 8.04 -7.16
CA GLN A 72 11.44 7.93 -8.36
C GLN A 72 10.15 7.15 -8.12
N LEU A 73 10.19 6.10 -7.29
CA LEU A 73 9.00 5.33 -6.90
C LEU A 73 7.96 6.19 -6.17
N ASN A 74 8.39 7.29 -5.54
CA ASN A 74 7.54 8.26 -4.87
C ASN A 74 7.20 9.47 -5.77
N GLY A 75 7.56 9.44 -7.05
CA GLY A 75 7.35 10.55 -7.98
C GLY A 75 8.29 11.74 -7.77
N ILE A 76 9.44 11.53 -7.12
CA ILE A 76 10.45 12.56 -6.87
C ILE A 76 11.60 12.36 -7.85
N ASP A 77 11.91 13.38 -8.66
CA ASP A 77 13.12 13.39 -9.48
C ASP A 77 14.33 13.66 -8.58
N PRO A 78 15.40 12.82 -8.63
CA PRO A 78 16.61 13.04 -7.83
C PRO A 78 17.27 14.40 -8.05
N SER A 79 17.11 15.01 -9.23
CA SER A 79 17.65 16.33 -9.53
C SER A 79 16.95 17.48 -8.77
N TRP A 80 15.75 17.25 -8.23
CA TRP A 80 15.00 18.26 -7.49
C TRP A 80 15.48 18.41 -6.04
N VAL A 81 16.17 17.41 -5.49
CA VAL A 81 16.50 17.34 -4.07
C VAL A 81 17.99 17.56 -3.82
N SER A 82 18.29 18.37 -2.81
CA SER A 82 19.63 18.46 -2.24
C SER A 82 19.94 17.22 -1.39
N TRP A 83 21.22 17.01 -1.06
CA TRP A 83 21.61 15.91 -0.17
C TRP A 83 20.90 15.98 1.20
N THR A 84 20.80 17.17 1.79
CA THR A 84 20.11 17.36 3.08
C THR A 84 18.64 16.97 3.00
N GLN A 85 17.97 17.26 1.88
CA GLN A 85 16.57 16.85 1.67
C GLN A 85 16.46 15.35 1.46
N LEU A 86 17.35 14.77 0.67
CA LEU A 86 17.45 13.33 0.47
C LEU A 86 17.62 12.58 1.79
N GLU A 87 18.48 13.09 2.68
CA GLU A 87 18.64 12.55 4.03
C GLU A 87 17.33 12.51 4.81
N GLN A 88 16.60 13.63 4.85
CA GLN A 88 15.30 13.68 5.54
C GLN A 88 14.26 12.75 4.91
N LEU A 89 14.30 12.59 3.57
CA LEU A 89 13.37 11.75 2.84
C LEU A 89 13.62 10.25 3.05
N LEU A 90 14.88 9.79 3.00
CA LEU A 90 15.22 8.36 2.95
C LEU A 90 15.89 7.80 4.21
N PHE A 91 16.65 8.61 4.93
CA PHE A 91 17.40 8.15 6.10
C PHE A 91 16.76 8.62 7.41
N GLY A 92 16.10 9.77 7.39
CA GLY A 92 15.61 10.44 8.57
C GLY A 92 16.76 11.05 9.38
N ASP A 93 16.48 11.38 10.64
CA ASP A 93 17.46 11.86 11.59
C ASP A 93 17.35 11.07 12.91
N SER A 94 18.16 11.42 13.92
CA SER A 94 18.15 10.74 15.23
C SER A 94 16.82 10.85 15.98
N THR A 95 15.94 11.77 15.58
CA THR A 95 14.66 12.09 16.21
C THR A 95 13.45 11.73 15.36
N ARG A 96 13.62 11.56 14.04
CA ARG A 96 12.54 11.36 13.07
C ARG A 96 12.88 10.25 12.10
N SER A 97 11.94 9.33 11.90
CA SER A 97 12.03 8.33 10.84
C SER A 97 12.00 8.99 9.47
N ALA A 98 12.65 8.38 8.47
CA ALA A 98 12.64 8.82 7.09
C ALA A 98 11.21 9.08 6.57
N LEU A 99 10.98 10.26 5.98
CA LEU A 99 9.64 10.68 5.57
C LEU A 99 9.00 9.72 4.56
N LEU A 100 9.76 9.24 3.57
CA LEU A 100 9.24 8.30 2.56
C LEU A 100 8.88 6.95 3.17
N THR A 101 9.61 6.50 4.19
CA THR A 101 9.25 5.29 4.94
C THR A 101 7.95 5.49 5.71
N GLN A 102 7.75 6.64 6.33
CA GLN A 102 6.50 6.95 7.05
C GLN A 102 5.29 7.03 6.12
N ILE A 103 5.45 7.65 4.95
CA ILE A 103 4.38 7.82 3.96
C ILE A 103 3.97 6.48 3.35
N ASN A 104 4.93 5.61 3.07
CA ASN A 104 4.66 4.30 2.47
C ASN A 104 4.34 3.22 3.50
N ALA A 105 4.56 3.47 4.79
CA ALA A 105 4.12 2.56 5.84
C ALA A 105 2.59 2.52 5.86
N SER A 106 2.04 1.35 5.52
CA SER A 106 0.63 1.08 5.77
C SER A 106 0.37 1.28 7.27
N LYS A 107 -0.62 2.12 7.63
CA LYS A 107 -1.09 2.22 9.02
C LYS A 107 -1.51 0.82 9.45
N LYS A 108 -0.64 0.10 10.15
CA LYS A 108 -0.96 -1.22 10.69
C LYS A 108 -2.10 -1.05 11.68
N THR A 109 -3.32 -1.35 11.27
CA THR A 109 -4.43 -1.52 12.21
C THR A 109 -4.05 -2.60 13.22
N LYS A 110 -4.40 -2.43 14.49
CA LYS A 110 -4.01 -3.33 15.61
C LYS A 110 -4.28 -4.83 15.36
N ALA A 111 -5.14 -5.18 14.41
CA ALA A 111 -5.41 -6.57 14.01
C ALA A 111 -4.33 -7.20 13.08
N GLN A 112 -3.34 -6.45 12.64
CA GLN A 112 -2.42 -6.84 11.56
C GLN A 112 -0.97 -7.04 12.06
N SER A 113 -0.78 -7.24 13.37
CA SER A 113 0.57 -7.34 13.97
C SER A 113 1.34 -8.62 13.62
N GLU A 114 0.72 -9.58 12.94
CA GLU A 114 1.36 -10.84 12.50
C GLU A 114 1.20 -11.12 10.99
N ALA A 115 0.61 -10.21 10.21
CA ALA A 115 0.34 -10.47 8.81
C ALA A 115 1.62 -10.38 7.96
N GLN A 116 1.93 -11.46 7.26
CA GLN A 116 2.88 -11.49 6.14
C GLN A 116 2.68 -10.27 5.22
N THR A 117 3.80 -9.71 4.74
CA THR A 117 3.78 -8.70 3.67
C THR A 117 3.00 -9.27 2.50
N GLN A 118 1.82 -8.71 2.22
CA GLN A 118 0.97 -9.18 1.14
C GLN A 118 1.67 -8.94 -0.19
N THR A 119 1.71 -9.97 -1.04
CA THR A 119 2.25 -9.89 -2.39
C THR A 119 1.31 -9.07 -3.29
N LEU A 120 1.86 -8.49 -4.36
CA LEU A 120 1.04 -7.77 -5.36
C LEU A 120 -0.05 -8.69 -5.95
N ALA A 121 0.26 -9.98 -6.13
CA ALA A 121 -0.69 -10.96 -6.62
C ALA A 121 -1.87 -11.17 -5.66
N GLU A 122 -1.62 -11.25 -4.36
CA GLU A 122 -2.68 -11.32 -3.35
C GLU A 122 -3.54 -10.07 -3.33
N ILE A 123 -2.93 -8.89 -3.47
CA ILE A 123 -3.65 -7.61 -3.51
C ILE A 123 -4.52 -7.51 -4.76
N VAL A 124 -3.98 -7.86 -5.93
CA VAL A 124 -4.73 -7.88 -7.20
C VAL A 124 -5.87 -8.89 -7.15
N ALA A 125 -5.62 -10.10 -6.63
CA ALA A 125 -6.65 -11.11 -6.44
C ALA A 125 -7.76 -10.61 -5.50
N LEU A 126 -7.37 -9.93 -4.42
CA LEU A 126 -8.32 -9.30 -3.54
C LEU A 126 -9.12 -8.23 -4.28
N LEU A 127 -8.48 -7.31 -5.01
CA LEU A 127 -9.14 -6.22 -5.73
C LEU A 127 -10.08 -6.71 -6.85
N ALA A 128 -9.71 -7.77 -7.59
CA ALA A 128 -10.49 -8.28 -8.72
C ALA A 128 -11.84 -8.87 -8.31
N GLY A 129 -11.92 -9.49 -7.13
CA GLY A 129 -13.16 -10.03 -6.59
C GLY A 129 -13.83 -11.17 -7.34
N PRO A 130 -15.08 -11.51 -6.93
CA PRO A 130 -15.81 -12.64 -7.50
C PRO A 130 -16.11 -12.47 -9.00
N ASN A 131 -16.24 -11.21 -9.46
CA ASN A 131 -16.60 -10.89 -10.85
C ASN A 131 -15.39 -10.63 -11.77
N GLY A 132 -14.17 -10.67 -11.22
CA GLY A 132 -12.97 -11.02 -12.00
C GLY A 132 -12.46 -10.01 -13.04
N ASN A 133 -12.66 -8.70 -12.88
CA ASN A 133 -11.98 -7.73 -13.77
C ASN A 133 -10.51 -7.53 -13.35
N ILE A 134 -9.67 -8.51 -13.69
CA ILE A 134 -8.24 -8.51 -13.37
C ILE A 134 -7.50 -7.29 -13.97
N PRO A 135 -7.73 -6.88 -15.23
CA PRO A 135 -7.10 -5.68 -15.78
C PRO A 135 -7.35 -4.41 -14.96
N GLU A 136 -8.59 -4.21 -14.49
CA GLU A 136 -8.94 -3.05 -13.67
C GLU A 136 -8.31 -3.13 -12.27
N ALA A 137 -8.25 -4.32 -11.68
CA ALA A 137 -7.57 -4.54 -10.41
C ALA A 137 -6.07 -4.28 -10.49
N ILE A 138 -5.41 -4.68 -11.59
CA ILE A 138 -4.01 -4.36 -11.86
C ILE A 138 -3.85 -2.85 -11.99
N ASN A 139 -4.70 -2.20 -12.79
CA ASN A 139 -4.63 -0.75 -12.98
C ASN A 139 -4.73 -0.03 -11.63
N LEU A 140 -5.73 -0.35 -10.81
CA LEU A 140 -5.89 0.19 -9.47
C LEU A 140 -4.67 -0.04 -8.58
N ALA A 141 -4.10 -1.26 -8.59
CA ALA A 141 -2.90 -1.57 -7.82
C ALA A 141 -1.67 -0.76 -8.27
N THR A 142 -1.59 -0.42 -9.55
CA THR A 142 -0.47 0.35 -10.10
C THR A 142 -0.63 1.86 -9.98
N THR A 143 -1.86 2.37 -9.85
CA THR A 143 -2.14 3.82 -9.82
C THR A 143 -2.46 4.36 -8.44
N LEU A 144 -3.06 3.57 -7.55
CA LEU A 144 -3.45 4.05 -6.23
C LEU A 144 -2.26 4.07 -5.27
N PRO A 145 -2.08 5.16 -4.50
CA PRO A 145 -1.06 5.21 -3.45
C PRO A 145 -1.26 4.11 -2.41
N ALA A 146 -0.16 3.49 -1.98
CA ALA A 146 -0.19 2.32 -1.11
C ALA A 146 -0.85 2.56 0.26
N HIS A 147 -0.79 3.79 0.79
CA HIS A 147 -1.44 4.11 2.06
C HIS A 147 -2.98 4.02 1.99
N PHE A 148 -3.59 4.12 0.81
CA PHE A 148 -5.02 3.87 0.62
C PHE A 148 -5.38 2.39 0.57
N LEU A 149 -4.40 1.50 0.41
CA LEU A 149 -4.65 0.07 0.33
C LEU A 149 -5.34 -0.43 1.60
N SER A 150 -4.86 -0.06 2.79
CA SER A 150 -5.47 -0.52 4.04
C SER A 150 -6.93 -0.08 4.16
N GLU A 151 -7.27 1.12 3.70
CA GLU A 151 -8.65 1.64 3.70
C GLU A 151 -9.53 0.89 2.70
N VAL A 152 -9.03 0.67 1.48
CA VAL A 152 -9.75 -0.08 0.44
C VAL A 152 -9.95 -1.54 0.84
N LEU A 153 -8.91 -2.18 1.40
CA LEU A 153 -8.97 -3.55 1.88
C LEU A 153 -9.89 -3.69 3.09
N ALA A 154 -9.88 -2.73 4.02
CA ALA A 154 -10.79 -2.72 5.17
C ALA A 154 -12.24 -2.54 4.72
N ALA A 155 -12.52 -1.57 3.84
CA ALA A 155 -13.85 -1.35 3.28
C ALA A 155 -14.37 -2.59 2.54
N ARG A 156 -13.49 -3.28 1.82
CA ARG A 156 -13.83 -4.53 1.14
C ARG A 156 -14.09 -5.69 2.10
N ALA A 157 -13.24 -5.87 3.10
CA ALA A 157 -13.43 -6.90 4.12
C ALA A 157 -14.75 -6.71 4.86
N GLU A 158 -15.14 -5.45 5.14
CA GLU A 158 -16.44 -5.12 5.71
C GLU A 158 -17.59 -5.44 4.74
N TRP A 159 -17.44 -5.13 3.45
CA TRP A 159 -18.44 -5.45 2.44
C TRP A 159 -18.66 -6.96 2.28
N LEU A 160 -17.58 -7.75 2.27
CA LEU A 160 -17.66 -9.21 2.21
C LEU A 160 -18.32 -9.80 3.47
N LYS A 161 -18.07 -9.23 4.66
CA LYS A 161 -18.78 -9.63 5.88
C LYS A 161 -20.27 -9.39 5.79
N LYS A 162 -20.69 -8.20 5.33
CA LYS A 162 -22.11 -7.86 5.15
C LYS A 162 -22.80 -8.82 4.18
N GLY A 163 -22.16 -9.13 3.05
CA GLY A 163 -22.69 -10.13 2.10
C GLY A 163 -22.85 -11.52 2.72
N SER A 164 -21.89 -11.97 3.54
CA SER A 164 -21.98 -13.28 4.19
C SER A 164 -23.03 -13.37 5.30
N GLU A 165 -23.30 -12.26 6.00
CA GLU A 165 -24.32 -12.19 7.05
C GLU A 165 -25.72 -12.20 6.43
N ASP A 166 -25.93 -11.47 5.32
CA ASP A 166 -27.18 -11.44 4.56
C ASP A 166 -27.47 -12.82 3.91
N ASP A 167 -26.47 -13.44 3.27
CA ASP A 167 -26.62 -14.78 2.68
C ASP A 167 -26.93 -15.86 3.73
N SER A 168 -26.35 -15.73 4.94
CA SER A 168 -26.63 -16.63 6.06
C SER A 168 -28.05 -16.45 6.62
N ALA A 169 -28.54 -15.22 6.69
CA ALA A 169 -29.89 -14.92 7.15
C ALA A 169 -30.94 -15.45 6.16
N ASP A 170 -30.71 -15.26 4.86
CA ASP A 170 -31.59 -15.77 3.80
C ASP A 170 -31.59 -17.31 3.76
N PHE A 171 -30.45 -17.95 3.99
CA PHE A 171 -30.36 -19.41 4.07
C PHE A 171 -31.11 -19.98 5.28
N GLU A 172 -30.96 -19.38 6.47
CA GLU A 172 -31.69 -19.83 7.66
C GLU A 172 -33.20 -19.55 7.56
N ALA A 173 -33.61 -18.44 6.93
CA ALA A 173 -35.02 -18.16 6.63
C ALA A 173 -35.61 -19.19 5.64
N TRP A 174 -34.88 -19.52 4.57
CA TRP A 174 -35.28 -20.57 3.62
C TRP A 174 -35.40 -21.94 4.29
N LYS A 175 -34.45 -22.28 5.16
CA LYS A 175 -34.42 -23.55 5.90
C LYS A 175 -35.58 -23.65 6.89
N ALA A 176 -35.89 -22.56 7.61
CA ALA A 176 -37.04 -22.49 8.51
C ALA A 176 -38.37 -22.66 7.77
N GLU A 177 -38.53 -22.03 6.60
CA GLU A 177 -39.72 -22.16 5.75
C GLU A 177 -39.89 -23.61 5.23
N ARG A 178 -38.79 -24.26 4.82
CA ARG A 178 -38.81 -25.67 4.38
C ARG A 178 -39.15 -26.62 5.52
N LEU A 179 -38.67 -26.34 6.74
CA LEU A 179 -38.99 -27.15 7.92
C LEU A 179 -40.47 -27.04 8.31
N LYS A 180 -41.04 -25.82 8.22
CA LYS A 180 -42.46 -25.55 8.49
C LYS A 180 -43.37 -26.28 7.49
N GLN A 181 -43.07 -26.21 6.20
CA GLN A 181 -43.82 -26.92 5.16
C GLN A 181 -43.78 -28.46 5.35
N ALA A 182 -42.67 -29.01 5.83
CA ALA A 182 -42.55 -30.44 6.11
C ALA A 182 -43.40 -30.88 7.32
N GLN A 183 -43.53 -30.03 8.34
CA GLN A 183 -44.35 -30.30 9.53
C GLN A 183 -45.85 -30.14 9.26
N GLU A 184 -46.26 -29.16 8.45
CA GLU A 184 -47.66 -28.96 8.06
C GLU A 184 -48.14 -30.05 7.10
N GLY A 185 -47.26 -30.58 6.24
CA GLY A 185 -47.57 -31.70 5.34
C GLY A 185 -47.72 -33.07 6.02
N THR A 186 -47.33 -33.23 7.29
CA THR A 186 -47.42 -34.51 8.02
C THR A 186 -48.69 -34.67 8.88
N HIS A 187 -49.54 -33.64 9.00
CA HIS A 187 -50.82 -33.71 9.75
C HIS A 187 -52.07 -33.91 8.86
N GLY A 188 -51.89 -34.14 7.55
CA GLY A 188 -52.98 -34.32 6.58
C GLY A 188 -53.18 -35.76 6.09
N ARG A 189 -52.90 -36.77 6.91
CA ARG A 189 -53.23 -38.18 6.62
C ARG A 189 -53.91 -38.87 7.78
#